data_AF-A0A5S9MAP4-F1
#
_entry.id   AF-A0A5S9MAP4-F1
#
_cell.length_a   1.000
_cell.length_b   1.000
_cell.length_c   1.000
_cell.angle_alpha   90.00
_cell.angle_beta   90.00
_cell.angle_gamma   90.00
#
_symmetry.space_group_name_H-M   'P 1'
#
loop_
_entity.id
_entity.type
_entity.pdbx_description
1 polymer ?
#
loop_
_entity_poly.entity_id
_entity_poly.type
_entity_poly.pdbx_seq_one_letter_code
_entity_poly.pdbx_strand_id
1 'polypeptide(L)'
;MVVVSNLYQESNPIVSEVTQYLYLKSFSIGKQFYRLFYYGVDKIYNKRKFNIYLKMGNKRLDELIQLHNPDIIIITFPMIVVPEYRNKTGKVIPTFNVMTDFCLHKIWVHENIDRYYVATDYVKQKLVEIGTHPSDVKVTGIPIRPQFEADVPQSMIYKKYGLSSDKKFFSSWPVLTVY
;
A
#
# COMPACT_ATOMS: atom_id res chain seq x y z
N MET A 1 -7.25 -21.54 -5.18
CA MET A 1 -6.24 -21.35 -4.11
C MET A 1 -5.83 -19.89 -4.12
N VAL A 2 -5.62 -19.25 -2.96
CA VAL A 2 -5.15 -17.85 -2.88
C VAL A 2 -3.70 -17.86 -2.42
N VAL A 3 -2.83 -17.16 -3.15
CA VAL A 3 -1.42 -16.97 -2.80
C VAL A 3 -1.21 -15.49 -2.52
N VAL A 4 -0.66 -15.18 -1.34
CA VAL A 4 -0.31 -13.81 -0.94
C VAL A 4 1.20 -13.68 -1.01
N SER A 5 1.68 -12.65 -1.72
CA SER A 5 3.11 -12.36 -1.85
C SER A 5 3.37 -10.89 -1.55
N ASN A 6 4.41 -10.63 -0.74
CA ASN A 6 4.95 -9.29 -0.59
C ASN A 6 6.06 -9.11 -1.62
N LEU A 7 5.64 -8.90 -2.87
CA LEU A 7 6.55 -8.86 -4.01
C LEU A 7 7.61 -7.74 -3.88
N TYR A 8 7.32 -6.65 -3.17
CA TYR A 8 8.32 -5.62 -2.86
C TYR A 8 9.47 -6.15 -2.00
N GLN A 9 9.12 -6.77 -0.86
CA GLN A 9 10.09 -7.32 0.08
C GLN A 9 10.84 -8.50 -0.51
N GLU A 10 10.13 -9.41 -1.21
CA GLU A 10 10.73 -10.58 -1.85
C GLU A 10 11.75 -10.21 -2.94
N SER A 11 11.57 -9.06 -3.60
CA SER A 11 12.47 -8.59 -4.65
C SER A 11 13.65 -7.77 -4.13
N ASN A 12 13.53 -7.21 -2.92
CA ASN A 12 14.52 -6.32 -2.32
C ASN A 12 14.72 -6.58 -0.81
N PRO A 13 15.05 -7.82 -0.39
CA PRO A 13 15.00 -8.20 1.03
C PRO A 13 15.95 -7.36 1.90
N ILE A 14 17.19 -7.17 1.44
CA ILE A 14 18.21 -6.40 2.19
C ILE A 14 17.80 -4.93 2.33
N VAL A 15 17.32 -4.30 1.25
CA VAL A 15 16.89 -2.89 1.30
C VAL A 15 15.67 -2.74 2.20
N SER A 16 14.68 -3.64 2.07
CA SER A 16 13.48 -3.63 2.91
C SER A 16 13.81 -3.77 4.40
N GLU A 17 14.70 -4.70 4.76
CA GLU A 17 15.14 -4.89 6.15
C GLU A 17 15.89 -3.68 6.70
N VAL A 18 16.83 -3.11 5.92
CA VAL A 18 17.57 -1.91 6.32
C VAL A 18 16.63 -0.71 6.49
N THR A 19 15.71 -0.49 5.54
CA THR A 19 14.71 0.59 5.63
C THR A 19 13.79 0.40 6.82
N GLN A 20 13.30 -0.82 7.07
CA GLN A 20 12.46 -1.13 8.21
C GLN A 20 13.21 -0.91 9.54
N TYR A 21 14.46 -1.38 9.64
CA TYR A 21 15.30 -1.15 10.80
C TYR A 21 15.53 0.34 11.06
N LEU A 22 15.89 1.11 10.04
CA LEU A 22 16.12 2.56 10.14
C LEU A 22 14.82 3.31 10.51
N TYR A 23 13.68 2.92 9.93
CA TYR A 23 12.37 3.46 10.30
C TYR A 23 12.04 3.20 11.77
N LEU A 24 12.19 1.95 12.24
CA LEU A 24 11.97 1.60 13.64
C LEU A 24 12.92 2.35 14.58
N LYS A 25 14.20 2.48 14.21
CA LYS A 25 15.19 3.25 14.98
C LYS A 25 14.90 4.75 14.97
N SER A 26 14.30 5.30 13.92
CA SER A 26 13.96 6.72 13.85
C SER A 26 13.02 7.16 14.97
N PHE A 27 12.16 6.26 15.48
CA PHE A 27 11.31 6.51 16.64
C PHE A 27 12.10 6.62 17.96
N SER A 28 13.26 5.95 18.05
CA SER A 28 14.11 5.96 19.25
C SER A 28 15.19 7.05 19.27
N ILE A 29 15.67 7.50 18.11
CA ILE A 29 16.87 8.36 17.99
C ILE A 29 16.50 9.86 17.89
N GLY A 30 15.22 10.20 17.75
CA GLY A 30 14.71 11.56 17.86
C GLY A 30 14.64 12.36 16.55
N LYS A 31 14.09 13.58 16.63
CA LYS A 31 13.66 14.40 15.47
C LYS A 31 14.77 14.73 14.47
N GLN A 32 16.01 14.91 14.91
CA GLN A 32 17.13 15.31 14.02
C GLN A 32 17.58 14.17 13.10
N PHE A 33 17.59 12.93 13.60
CA PHE A 33 17.96 11.76 12.80
C PHE A 33 16.86 11.41 11.79
N TYR A 34 15.59 11.45 12.22
CA TYR A 34 14.45 11.32 11.32
C TYR A 34 14.51 12.36 10.19
N ARG A 35 14.80 13.62 10.52
CA ARG A 35 14.94 14.71 9.54
C ARG A 35 16.05 14.42 8.52
N LEU A 36 17.23 14.02 8.98
CA LEU A 36 18.37 13.70 8.11
C LEU A 36 18.05 12.51 7.19
N PHE A 37 17.40 11.47 7.72
CA PHE A 37 16.98 10.30 6.96
C PHE A 37 15.93 10.66 5.91
N TYR A 38 14.84 11.33 6.30
CA TYR A 38 13.74 11.66 5.40
C TYR A 38 14.22 12.53 4.22
N TYR A 39 14.94 13.62 4.48
CA TYR A 39 15.46 14.48 3.42
C TYR A 39 16.66 13.87 2.66
N GLY A 40 17.41 12.97 3.29
CA GLY A 40 18.50 12.23 2.64
C GLY A 40 17.99 11.20 1.62
N VAL A 41 16.94 10.46 2.00
CA VAL A 41 16.26 9.50 1.11
C VAL A 41 15.54 10.23 -0.03
N ASP A 42 14.94 11.39 0.24
CA ASP A 42 14.26 12.20 -0.78
C ASP A 42 15.23 12.66 -1.89
N LYS A 43 16.48 12.98 -1.54
CA LYS A 43 17.55 13.26 -2.52
C LYS A 43 18.00 12.03 -3.32
N ILE A 44 17.90 10.83 -2.75
CA ILE A 44 18.21 9.56 -3.42
C ILE A 44 17.06 9.15 -4.38
N TYR A 45 15.84 9.62 -4.11
CA TYR A 45 14.62 9.41 -4.89
C TYR A 45 14.59 10.16 -6.25
N ASN A 46 15.73 10.23 -6.92
CA ASN A 46 15.82 10.74 -8.27
C ASN A 46 14.98 9.85 -9.21
N LYS A 47 14.04 10.42 -9.97
CA LYS A 47 12.96 9.72 -10.71
C LYS A 47 13.44 8.51 -11.54
N ARG A 48 14.67 8.57 -12.06
CA ARG A 48 15.25 7.51 -12.91
C ARG A 48 15.63 6.23 -12.12
N LYS A 49 16.07 6.35 -10.86
CA LYS A 49 16.39 5.20 -10.00
C LYS A 49 15.16 4.58 -9.35
N PHE A 50 14.12 5.38 -9.08
CA PHE A 50 12.83 4.88 -8.59
C PHE A 50 12.16 3.91 -9.58
N ASN A 51 12.23 4.21 -10.89
CA ASN A 51 11.73 3.29 -11.91
C ASN A 51 12.53 1.98 -11.99
N ILE A 52 13.85 2.00 -11.75
CA ILE A 52 14.66 0.78 -11.68
C ILE A 52 14.26 -0.04 -10.47
N TYR A 53 14.07 0.64 -9.33
CA TYR A 53 13.66 0.03 -8.08
C TYR A 53 12.30 -0.66 -8.15
N LEU A 54 11.30 0.01 -8.74
CA LEU A 54 10.01 -0.59 -9.02
C LEU A 54 10.14 -1.78 -9.97
N LYS A 55 11.06 -1.75 -10.95
CA LYS A 55 11.31 -2.84 -11.91
C LYS A 55 12.01 -4.08 -11.32
N MET A 56 12.55 -4.02 -10.11
CA MET A 56 13.23 -5.19 -9.51
C MET A 56 12.28 -6.36 -9.25
N GLY A 57 10.97 -6.12 -9.18
CA GLY A 57 9.97 -7.17 -9.00
C GLY A 57 9.65 -8.04 -10.21
N ASN A 58 10.19 -7.74 -11.39
CA ASN A 58 9.82 -8.49 -12.61
C ASN A 58 10.22 -9.97 -12.54
N LYS A 59 11.44 -10.28 -12.08
CA LYS A 59 11.93 -11.67 -12.00
C LYS A 59 11.05 -12.48 -11.03
N ARG A 60 10.83 -11.93 -9.83
CA ARG A 60 10.06 -12.61 -8.80
C ARG A 60 8.59 -12.78 -9.19
N LEU A 61 8.01 -11.77 -9.85
CA LEU A 61 6.66 -11.87 -10.39
C LEU A 61 6.55 -12.98 -11.43
N ASP A 62 7.51 -13.08 -12.35
CA ASP A 62 7.53 -14.12 -13.38
C ASP A 62 7.61 -15.53 -12.76
N GLU A 63 8.48 -15.73 -11.77
CA GLU A 63 8.57 -16.98 -11.01
C GLU A 63 7.22 -17.36 -10.36
N LEU A 64 6.54 -16.39 -9.73
CA LEU A 64 5.23 -16.60 -9.11
C LEU A 64 4.16 -16.95 -10.14
N ILE A 65 4.15 -16.27 -11.29
CA ILE A 65 3.20 -16.52 -12.38
C ILE A 65 3.43 -17.91 -12.98
N GLN A 66 4.67 -18.33 -13.18
CA GLN A 66 4.98 -19.66 -13.71
C GLN A 66 4.66 -20.77 -12.72
N LEU A 67 4.97 -20.56 -11.43
CA LEU A 67 4.74 -21.55 -10.38
C LEU A 67 3.25 -21.77 -10.08
N HIS A 68 2.45 -20.70 -10.08
CA HIS A 68 1.06 -20.76 -9.65
C HIS A 68 0.04 -20.67 -10.78
N ASN A 69 0.46 -20.25 -11.99
CA ASN A 69 -0.39 -20.00 -13.15
C ASN A 69 -1.73 -19.34 -12.79
N PRO A 70 -1.70 -18.12 -12.23
CA PRO A 70 -2.89 -17.50 -11.65
C PRO A 70 -3.92 -17.10 -12.74
N ASP A 71 -5.19 -17.32 -12.44
CA ASP A 71 -6.31 -16.83 -13.27
C ASP A 71 -6.51 -15.32 -13.13
N ILE A 72 -6.12 -14.74 -11.98
CA ILE A 72 -6.34 -13.34 -11.61
C ILE A 72 -5.17 -12.84 -10.75
N ILE A 73 -4.78 -11.57 -10.91
CA ILE A 73 -3.87 -10.85 -10.03
C ILE A 73 -4.59 -9.69 -9.33
N ILE A 74 -4.42 -9.58 -8.02
CA ILE A 74 -4.94 -8.46 -7.22
C ILE A 74 -3.75 -7.69 -6.63
N ILE A 75 -3.73 -6.38 -6.85
CA ILE A 75 -2.68 -5.47 -6.40
C ILE A 75 -3.23 -4.61 -5.27
N THR A 76 -2.57 -4.61 -4.11
CA THR A 76 -2.91 -3.75 -2.96
C THR A 76 -1.79 -2.79 -2.59
N PHE A 77 -0.75 -2.68 -3.42
CA PHE A 77 0.39 -1.79 -3.22
C PHE A 77 0.85 -1.28 -4.60
N PRO A 78 1.15 0.01 -4.76
CA PRO A 78 1.36 0.61 -6.08
C PRO A 78 2.69 0.17 -6.68
N MET A 79 2.65 -0.91 -7.48
CA MET A 79 3.80 -1.44 -8.18
C MET A 79 3.55 -1.61 -9.66
N ILE A 80 4.46 -1.03 -10.46
CA ILE A 80 4.38 -1.03 -11.93
C ILE A 80 4.68 -2.40 -12.57
N VAL A 81 5.24 -3.35 -11.81
CA VAL A 81 5.73 -4.63 -12.36
C VAL A 81 4.65 -5.52 -12.95
N VAL A 82 3.47 -5.55 -12.33
CA VAL A 82 2.35 -6.36 -12.82
C VAL A 82 1.82 -5.84 -14.16
N PRO A 83 1.44 -4.55 -14.29
CA PRO A 83 1.01 -4.02 -15.58
C PRO A 83 2.11 -4.02 -16.64
N GLU A 84 3.39 -3.87 -16.26
CA GLU A 84 4.53 -4.03 -17.19
C GLU A 84 4.74 -5.47 -17.66
N TYR A 85 4.40 -6.47 -16.83
CA TYR A 85 4.57 -7.88 -17.19
C TYR A 85 3.78 -8.23 -18.45
N ARG A 86 2.54 -7.75 -18.55
CA ARG A 86 1.70 -7.90 -19.74
C ARG A 86 2.35 -7.26 -20.97
N ASN A 87 2.90 -6.06 -20.84
CA ASN A 87 3.60 -5.38 -21.95
C ASN A 87 4.85 -6.14 -22.42
N LYS A 88 5.60 -6.77 -21.50
CA LYS A 88 6.85 -7.48 -21.83
C LYS A 88 6.62 -8.87 -22.41
N THR A 89 5.61 -9.58 -21.93
CA THR A 89 5.39 -11.00 -22.24
C THR A 89 4.24 -11.24 -23.21
N GLY A 90 3.35 -10.26 -23.37
CA GLY A 90 2.08 -10.44 -24.07
C GLY A 90 1.06 -11.31 -23.32
N LYS A 91 1.41 -11.90 -22.17
CA LYS A 91 0.50 -12.73 -21.38
C LYS A 91 -0.54 -11.83 -20.70
N VAL A 92 -1.82 -12.05 -21.02
CA VAL A 92 -2.94 -11.31 -20.44
C VAL A 92 -3.49 -12.12 -19.27
N ILE A 93 -3.27 -11.61 -18.06
CA ILE A 93 -3.88 -12.12 -16.83
C ILE A 93 -4.74 -10.99 -16.27
N PRO A 94 -6.06 -11.20 -16.05
CA PRO A 94 -6.93 -10.22 -15.44
C PRO A 94 -6.33 -9.62 -14.16
N THR A 95 -6.13 -8.31 -14.16
CA THR A 95 -5.42 -7.57 -13.12
C THR A 95 -6.31 -6.51 -12.51
N PHE A 96 -6.51 -6.62 -11.20
CA PHE A 96 -7.35 -5.72 -10.41
C PHE A 96 -6.51 -4.92 -9.42
N ASN A 97 -6.73 -3.62 -9.34
CA ASN A 97 -6.03 -2.74 -8.42
C ASN A 97 -6.97 -2.30 -7.29
N VAL A 98 -6.67 -2.68 -6.06
CA VAL A 98 -7.36 -2.26 -4.85
C VAL A 98 -6.56 -1.14 -4.21
N MET A 99 -6.98 0.09 -4.46
CA MET A 99 -6.30 1.29 -3.97
C MET A 99 -6.60 1.48 -2.48
N THR A 100 -5.54 1.52 -1.67
CA THR A 100 -5.63 1.67 -0.22
C THR A 100 -5.54 3.11 0.26
N ASP A 101 -5.48 4.08 -0.66
CA ASP A 101 -5.32 5.50 -0.35
C ASP A 101 -6.64 6.26 -0.57
N PHE A 102 -6.89 7.27 0.27
CA PHE A 102 -8.04 8.18 0.12
C PHE A 102 -7.81 9.31 -0.89
N CYS A 103 -6.56 9.44 -1.38
CA CYS A 103 -6.15 10.42 -2.37
C CYS A 103 -5.52 9.70 -3.56
N LEU A 104 -5.72 10.24 -4.76
CA LEU A 104 -5.08 9.69 -5.96
C LEU A 104 -3.60 10.11 -6.01
N HIS A 105 -2.71 9.15 -5.80
CA HIS A 105 -1.29 9.30 -6.10
C HIS A 105 -0.98 8.71 -7.48
N LYS A 106 -0.19 9.42 -8.30
CA LYS A 106 0.18 8.99 -9.66
C LYS A 106 0.83 7.61 -9.73
N ILE A 107 1.47 7.18 -8.64
CA ILE A 107 2.10 5.87 -8.53
C ILE A 107 1.10 4.70 -8.66
N TRP A 108 -0.20 4.93 -8.38
CA TRP A 108 -1.22 3.90 -8.56
C TRP A 108 -1.68 3.73 -10.01
N VAL A 109 -1.43 4.73 -10.86
CA VAL A 109 -2.03 4.82 -12.18
C VAL A 109 -1.12 4.14 -13.19
N HIS A 110 -1.58 3.04 -13.75
CA HIS A 110 -0.87 2.27 -14.75
C HIS A 110 -1.82 1.86 -15.88
N GLU A 111 -1.27 1.75 -17.09
CA GLU A 111 -1.92 1.02 -18.19
C GLU A 111 -2.07 -0.47 -17.81
N ASN A 112 -2.89 -1.22 -18.53
CA ASN A 112 -3.10 -2.66 -18.32
C ASN A 112 -3.67 -3.06 -16.95
N ILE A 113 -4.38 -2.16 -16.29
CA ILE A 113 -5.23 -2.49 -15.14
C ILE A 113 -6.66 -2.65 -15.66
N ASP A 114 -7.25 -3.83 -15.48
CA ASP A 114 -8.58 -4.14 -16.01
C ASP A 114 -9.69 -3.51 -15.15
N ARG A 115 -9.45 -3.29 -13.85
CA ARG A 115 -10.35 -2.52 -12.98
C ARG A 115 -9.66 -2.01 -11.71
N TYR A 116 -10.08 -0.83 -11.27
CA TYR A 116 -9.74 -0.20 -10.01
C TYR A 116 -10.90 -0.31 -9.00
N TYR A 117 -10.55 -0.64 -7.76
CA TYR A 117 -11.42 -0.56 -6.59
C TYR A 117 -10.87 0.54 -5.69
N VAL A 118 -11.71 1.53 -5.34
CA VAL A 118 -11.27 2.74 -4.65
C VAL A 118 -12.10 3.04 -3.42
N ALA A 119 -11.51 3.82 -2.51
CA ALA A 119 -12.12 4.17 -1.23
C ALA A 119 -13.34 5.09 -1.36
N THR A 120 -13.32 6.04 -2.30
CA THR A 120 -14.32 7.12 -2.38
C THR A 120 -14.65 7.52 -3.82
N ASP A 121 -15.81 8.15 -4.01
CA ASP A 121 -16.20 8.77 -5.29
C ASP A 121 -15.21 9.85 -5.74
N TYR A 122 -14.57 10.56 -4.80
CA TYR A 122 -13.54 11.54 -5.10
C TYR A 122 -12.36 10.92 -5.85
N VAL A 123 -11.84 9.78 -5.37
CA VAL A 123 -10.74 9.07 -6.06
C VAL A 123 -11.21 8.55 -7.41
N LYS A 124 -12.43 8.03 -7.51
CA LYS A 124 -13.01 7.59 -8.78
C LYS A 124 -13.05 8.73 -9.80
N GLN A 125 -13.56 9.89 -9.41
CA GLN A 125 -13.62 11.06 -10.27
C GLN A 125 -12.21 11.44 -10.77
N LYS A 126 -11.21 11.43 -9.88
CA LYS A 126 -9.83 11.73 -10.25
C LYS A 126 -9.24 10.73 -11.25
N LEU A 127 -9.56 9.44 -11.15
CA LEU A 127 -9.14 8.42 -12.12
C LEU A 127 -9.80 8.63 -13.49
N VAL A 128 -11.09 9.01 -13.50
CA VAL A 128 -11.82 9.30 -14.75
C VAL A 128 -11.27 10.56 -15.42
N GLU A 129 -10.98 11.61 -14.65
CA GLU A 129 -10.38 12.86 -15.15
C GLU A 129 -9.04 12.65 -15.87
N ILE A 130 -8.27 11.61 -15.49
CA ILE A 130 -7.00 11.27 -16.12
C ILE A 130 -7.11 10.17 -17.19
N GLY A 131 -8.33 9.76 -17.54
CA GLY A 131 -8.60 8.89 -18.70
C GLY A 131 -8.94 7.44 -18.40
N THR A 132 -9.10 7.02 -17.13
CA THR A 132 -9.63 5.68 -16.83
C THR A 132 -11.12 5.63 -17.14
N HIS A 133 -11.58 4.59 -17.85
CA HIS A 133 -12.99 4.49 -18.20
C HIS A 133 -13.87 4.31 -16.94
N PRO A 134 -15.02 5.01 -16.82
CA PRO A 134 -15.82 4.96 -15.60
C PRO A 134 -16.33 3.57 -15.18
N SER A 135 -16.53 2.64 -16.13
CA SER A 135 -16.92 1.25 -15.83
C SER A 135 -15.80 0.45 -15.17
N ASP A 136 -14.57 0.91 -15.33
CA ASP A 136 -13.37 0.22 -14.85
C ASP A 136 -12.97 0.73 -13.47
N VAL A 137 -13.78 1.60 -12.87
CA VAL A 137 -13.57 2.13 -11.52
C VAL A 137 -14.82 1.91 -10.66
N LYS A 138 -14.68 1.10 -9.61
CA LYS A 138 -15.73 0.83 -8.64
C LYS A 138 -15.36 1.37 -7.26
N VAL A 139 -16.28 2.11 -6.65
CA VAL A 139 -16.14 2.55 -5.26
C VAL A 139 -16.61 1.41 -4.37
N THR A 140 -15.72 0.93 -3.49
CA THR A 140 -16.01 -0.18 -2.57
C THR A 140 -15.66 0.14 -1.12
N GLY A 141 -14.95 1.25 -0.88
CA GLY A 141 -14.23 1.44 0.37
C GLY A 141 -12.92 0.64 0.40
N ILE A 142 -12.12 0.85 1.45
CA ILE A 142 -10.89 0.08 1.71
C ILE A 142 -11.29 -1.23 2.38
N PRO A 143 -10.87 -2.40 1.86
CA PRO A 143 -11.19 -3.67 2.48
C PRO A 143 -10.62 -3.75 3.91
N ILE A 144 -11.47 -4.12 4.86
CA ILE A 144 -11.08 -4.42 6.23
C ILE A 144 -11.31 -5.90 6.52
N ARG A 145 -10.66 -6.40 7.58
CA ARG A 145 -10.94 -7.76 8.02
C ARG A 145 -12.34 -7.81 8.64
N PRO A 146 -13.12 -8.90 8.45
CA PRO A 146 -14.49 -8.99 8.97
C PRO A 146 -14.61 -8.76 10.49
N GLN A 147 -13.56 -9.06 11.27
CA GLN A 147 -13.56 -8.84 12.71
C GLN A 147 -13.67 -7.36 13.10
N PHE A 148 -13.30 -6.44 12.21
CA PHE A 148 -13.46 -5.00 12.43
C PHE A 148 -14.88 -4.49 12.14
N GLU A 149 -15.72 -5.31 11.49
CA GLU A 149 -17.14 -5.03 11.31
C GLU A 149 -17.99 -5.55 12.48
N ALA A 150 -17.40 -6.34 13.39
CA ALA A 150 -18.10 -6.89 14.53
C ALA A 150 -18.39 -5.81 15.57
N ASP A 151 -19.64 -5.75 16.04
CA ASP A 151 -20.02 -4.93 17.18
C ASP A 151 -19.39 -5.48 18.46
N VAL A 152 -18.49 -4.71 19.07
CA VAL A 152 -17.87 -5.06 20.35
C VAL A 152 -18.40 -4.14 21.44
N PRO A 153 -19.09 -4.67 22.48
CA PRO A 153 -19.55 -3.88 23.61
C PRO A 153 -18.40 -3.10 24.27
N GLN A 154 -18.56 -1.77 24.36
CA GLN A 154 -17.56 -0.89 24.95
C GLN A 154 -17.18 -1.30 26.39
N SER A 155 -18.15 -1.79 27.18
CA SER A 155 -17.93 -2.29 28.53
C SER A 155 -16.90 -3.42 28.61
N MET A 156 -16.86 -4.31 27.60
CA MET A 156 -15.85 -5.36 27.51
C MET A 156 -14.47 -4.79 27.22
N ILE A 157 -14.37 -3.78 26.36
CA ILE A 157 -13.11 -3.09 26.08
C ILE A 157 -12.59 -2.37 27.32
N TYR A 158 -13.45 -1.60 28.00
CA TYR A 158 -13.10 -0.90 29.24
C TYR A 158 -12.56 -1.87 30.30
N LYS A 159 -13.28 -2.97 30.55
CA LYS A 159 -12.87 -4.00 31.51
C LYS A 159 -11.55 -4.68 31.11
N LYS A 160 -11.40 -5.03 29.82
CA LYS A 160 -10.21 -5.72 29.31
C LYS A 160 -8.93 -4.91 29.47
N TYR A 161 -9.00 -3.60 29.27
CA TYR A 161 -7.84 -2.71 29.32
C TYR A 161 -7.75 -1.87 30.61
N GLY A 162 -8.63 -2.10 31.60
CA GLY A 162 -8.64 -1.35 32.86
C GLY A 162 -8.94 0.15 32.67
N LEU A 163 -9.70 0.49 31.63
CA LEU A 163 -10.04 1.86 31.26
C LEU A 163 -11.36 2.27 31.92
N SER A 164 -11.48 3.50 32.42
CA SER A 164 -12.72 4.00 33.00
C SER A 164 -13.61 4.68 31.95
N SER A 165 -14.91 4.39 31.98
CA SER A 165 -15.88 4.83 30.95
C SER A 165 -16.23 6.33 31.03
N ASP A 166 -15.92 6.97 32.15
CA ASP A 166 -16.17 8.38 32.46
C ASP A 166 -15.03 9.32 32.00
N LYS A 167 -13.87 8.76 31.64
CA LYS A 167 -12.71 9.55 31.22
C LYS A 167 -12.60 9.58 29.70
N LYS A 168 -12.39 10.78 29.15
CA LYS A 168 -12.00 10.94 27.74
C LYS A 168 -10.56 10.47 27.57
N PHE A 169 -10.34 9.50 26.69
CA PHE A 169 -9.00 9.05 26.34
C PHE A 169 -8.46 9.89 25.20
N PHE A 170 -7.31 10.51 25.41
CA PHE A 170 -6.55 11.16 24.35
C PHE A 170 -5.36 10.25 24.01
N SER A 171 -5.43 9.54 22.88
CA SER A 171 -4.26 8.84 22.36
C SER A 171 -3.46 9.80 21.49
N SER A 172 -2.40 10.38 22.05
CA SER A 172 -1.43 11.13 21.24
C SER A 172 -0.53 10.16 20.48
N TRP A 173 -0.74 10.01 19.17
CA TRP A 173 0.14 9.25 18.28
C TRP A 173 0.53 10.09 17.05
N PRO A 174 1.83 10.30 16.78
CA PRO A 174 2.89 10.66 17.70
C PRO A 174 3.05 12.19 17.76
N VAL A 175 3.56 12.72 18.88
CA VAL A 175 3.86 14.15 19.14
C VAL A 175 2.66 14.96 19.68
N LEU A 176 2.52 14.92 21.01
CA LEU A 176 2.12 16.10 21.78
C LEU A 176 3.21 17.17 21.57
N THR A 177 2.88 18.27 20.90
CA THR A 177 3.51 19.56 21.20
C THR A 177 2.55 20.22 22.18
N VAL A 178 2.90 20.17 23.46
CA VAL A 178 2.32 21.06 24.46
C VAL A 178 3.02 22.41 24.26
N TYR A 179 2.25 23.46 23.98
CA TYR A 179 2.70 24.84 24.18
C TYR A 179 2.43 25.24 25.63
#